data_AF-A0A0W7WL15-F1
#
_entry.id   AF-A0A0W7WL15-F1
#
_cell.length_a   1.000
_cell.length_b   1.000
_cell.length_c   1.000
_cell.angle_alpha   90.00
_cell.angle_beta   90.00
_cell.angle_gamma   90.00
#
_symmetry.space_group_name_H-M   'P 1'
#
loop_
_entity.id
_entity.type
_entity.pdbx_description
1 polymer ?
#
loop_
_entity_poly.entity_id
_entity_poly.type
_entity_poly.pdbx_seq_one_letter_code
_entity_poly.pdbx_strand_id
1 'polypeptide(L)'
;MTQPTAQNDGHARKKLSEQARDWIRDRIMSDAFAFGRTLREAELSVMLDMSKSPIREALVELAQEGLVVMSPNRSARVISLSSEDVSDLGHLREILETQGVRLAIARDATGLARALEVFTQRGAEALEANDIDAFARADHQFHLEIFRRCGNRYLEKSFVTIASRIQSIRTRLTGDRGRITRSHATHLALVEAVRDADPDRAADLLGQHIRSNVADYAALQTSRSSAGGRRRVPLEEMERFARAALQAVQADAETVEAVTRALSHASLHGVDSHGYRLLPHYLSGLERGRLNPRPEMKLVHDTGSAAVLDANDAHGARATYAAAERAIEMARKMGVGVVAIRNSSHFGAAGAYAKAIAEAGMAGLCVCNSDPFVRLHGGAERFHGTNPIAFAASAGPDEPVWLFDMATSAIPFNKVQLARSLGLTLPPGTASDVDGIDTTAPAHCEMLAPLGGDFGYKGAGLAGIPEILSTALSDAPLSREIAPMISDDMETPRGMGAFVLALDPEAFMGRAIFEGVIRRYRDGIRASAAAPSDSVMAAGDREWAEADRRRRDGLVLDQTTVTALDAFAEGRDIPPLACLEEAAER
;
A
#
# COMPACT_ATOMS: atom_id res chain seq x y z
N MET A 1 -64.94 20.02 24.48
CA MET A 1 -63.66 19.35 24.76
C MET A 1 -62.78 19.50 23.53
N THR A 2 -62.01 20.58 23.52
CA THR A 2 -61.08 20.96 22.47
C THR A 2 -59.77 20.21 22.70
N GLN A 3 -59.36 19.36 21.75
CA GLN A 3 -58.02 18.77 21.75
C GLN A 3 -56.98 19.84 21.37
N PRO A 4 -55.75 19.82 21.93
CA PRO A 4 -54.75 20.83 21.66
C PRO A 4 -54.04 20.56 20.33
N THR A 5 -53.94 21.61 19.53
CA THR A 5 -53.09 21.70 18.34
C THR A 5 -51.62 21.63 18.75
N ALA A 6 -50.91 20.59 18.31
CA ALA A 6 -49.47 20.51 18.42
C ALA A 6 -48.84 21.61 17.55
N GLN A 7 -48.06 22.49 18.21
CA GLN A 7 -47.23 23.51 17.58
C GLN A 7 -46.21 22.83 16.67
N ASN A 8 -46.23 23.21 15.40
CA ASN A 8 -45.31 22.77 14.38
C ASN A 8 -44.06 23.69 14.46
N ASP A 9 -43.09 23.33 15.30
CA ASP A 9 -41.80 24.02 15.36
C ASP A 9 -41.00 23.72 14.08
N GLY A 10 -40.94 24.72 13.21
CA GLY A 10 -40.21 24.70 11.95
C GLY A 10 -38.69 24.72 12.13
N HIS A 11 -38.11 23.61 12.60
CA HIS A 11 -36.76 23.25 12.18
C HIS A 11 -36.89 22.54 10.83
N ALA A 12 -36.55 23.24 9.75
CA ALA A 12 -36.46 22.62 8.44
C ALA A 12 -35.53 21.40 8.54
N ARG A 13 -36.09 20.18 8.46
CA ARG A 13 -35.31 18.95 8.42
C ARG A 13 -34.31 19.07 7.26
N LYS A 14 -33.01 19.12 7.57
CA LYS A 14 -31.93 19.09 6.56
C LYS A 14 -32.19 17.96 5.59
N LYS A 15 -31.95 18.20 4.29
CA LYS A 15 -32.13 17.16 3.26
C LYS A 15 -31.22 15.96 3.58
N LEU A 16 -31.66 14.74 3.24
CA LEU A 16 -30.87 13.52 3.50
C LEU A 16 -29.50 13.56 2.81
N SER A 17 -29.40 14.17 1.62
CA SER A 17 -28.12 14.40 0.92
C SER A 17 -27.21 15.35 1.69
N GLU A 18 -27.77 16.38 2.31
CA GLU A 18 -27.01 17.33 3.14
C GLU A 18 -26.47 16.66 4.42
N GLN A 19 -27.29 15.80 5.05
CA GLN A 19 -26.87 15.03 6.23
C GLN A 19 -25.77 14.02 5.88
N ALA A 20 -25.90 13.30 4.77
CA ALA A 20 -24.89 12.38 4.27
C ALA A 20 -23.57 13.11 3.96
N ARG A 21 -23.66 14.26 3.28
CA ARG A 21 -22.50 15.08 2.94
C ARG A 21 -21.75 15.55 4.18
N ASP A 22 -22.46 16.12 5.16
CA ASP A 22 -21.84 16.62 6.39
C ASP A 22 -21.16 15.48 7.17
N TRP A 23 -21.82 14.33 7.27
CA TRP A 23 -21.26 13.16 7.96
C TRP A 23 -20.01 12.57 7.27
N ILE A 24 -20.01 12.52 5.93
CA ILE A 24 -18.85 12.06 5.15
C ILE A 24 -17.72 13.08 5.25
N ARG A 25 -18.04 14.38 5.15
CA ARG A 25 -17.08 15.48 5.31
C ARG A 25 -16.38 15.37 6.66
N ASP A 26 -17.13 15.24 7.75
CA ASP A 26 -16.58 15.15 9.09
C ASP A 26 -15.60 14.00 9.24
N ARG A 27 -15.87 12.84 8.62
CA ARG A 27 -14.97 11.68 8.62
C ARG A 27 -13.72 11.87 7.75
N ILE A 28 -13.81 12.59 6.64
CA ILE A 28 -12.63 12.98 5.87
C ILE A 28 -11.78 13.96 6.68
N MET A 29 -12.41 14.89 7.39
CA MET A 29 -11.75 15.90 8.21
C MET A 29 -11.07 15.29 9.45
N SER A 30 -11.69 14.31 10.11
CA SER A 30 -11.15 13.65 11.31
C SER A 30 -10.18 12.50 11.00
N ASP A 31 -9.81 12.30 9.73
CA ASP A 31 -8.99 11.18 9.23
C ASP A 31 -9.61 9.77 9.40
N ALA A 32 -10.86 9.67 9.87
CA ALA A 32 -11.59 8.40 9.85
C ALA A 32 -11.75 7.84 8.42
N PHE A 33 -11.84 8.74 7.43
CA PHE A 33 -11.70 8.45 6.00
C PHE A 33 -10.36 9.00 5.49
N ALA A 34 -9.37 8.12 5.43
CA ALA A 34 -8.01 8.46 5.00
C ALA A 34 -7.94 8.96 3.54
N PHE A 35 -6.96 9.82 3.25
CA PHE A 35 -6.61 10.19 1.89
C PHE A 35 -6.36 8.96 1.01
N GLY A 36 -6.88 8.99 -0.23
CA GLY A 36 -6.85 7.85 -1.15
C GLY A 36 -7.89 6.75 -0.86
N ARG A 37 -8.63 6.81 0.27
CA ARG A 37 -9.71 5.85 0.56
C ARG A 37 -10.79 5.94 -0.51
N THR A 38 -11.22 4.78 -1.01
CA THR A 38 -12.39 4.71 -1.89
C THR A 38 -13.66 4.64 -1.05
N LEU A 39 -14.57 5.60 -1.26
CA LEU A 39 -15.90 5.67 -0.69
C LEU A 39 -16.91 5.10 -1.68
N ARG A 40 -17.49 3.94 -1.35
CA ARG A 40 -18.47 3.26 -2.21
C ARG A 40 -19.89 3.65 -1.80
N GLU A 41 -20.76 3.97 -2.76
CA GLU A 41 -22.17 4.32 -2.49
C GLU A 41 -22.89 3.25 -1.66
N ALA A 42 -22.65 1.96 -1.95
CA ALA A 42 -23.29 0.86 -1.26
C ALA A 42 -22.88 0.75 0.22
N GLU A 43 -21.60 0.99 0.52
CA GLU A 43 -21.06 1.00 1.89
C GLU A 43 -21.65 2.17 2.68
N LEU A 44 -21.59 3.37 2.12
CA LEU A 44 -22.12 4.58 2.75
C LEU A 44 -23.64 4.52 2.96
N SER A 45 -24.38 3.90 2.04
CA SER A 45 -25.80 3.63 2.20
C SER A 45 -26.11 2.77 3.42
N VAL A 46 -25.30 1.76 3.70
CA VAL A 46 -25.44 0.90 4.89
C VAL A 46 -25.05 1.67 6.15
N MET A 47 -23.92 2.41 6.11
CA MET A 47 -23.43 3.16 7.28
C MET A 47 -24.37 4.27 7.73
N LEU A 48 -25.10 4.89 6.80
CA LEU A 48 -25.99 6.03 7.07
C LEU A 48 -27.46 5.63 7.14
N ASP A 49 -27.81 4.37 6.88
CA ASP A 49 -29.18 3.90 6.70
C ASP A 49 -29.96 4.76 5.69
N MET A 50 -29.33 5.02 4.54
CA MET A 50 -29.85 5.89 3.48
C MET A 50 -29.82 5.21 2.12
N SER A 51 -30.81 5.51 1.28
CA SER A 51 -30.79 5.07 -0.12
C SER A 51 -29.59 5.67 -0.89
N LYS A 52 -29.21 5.07 -2.02
CA LYS A 52 -28.01 5.47 -2.77
C LYS A 52 -28.10 6.87 -3.41
N SER A 53 -29.32 7.38 -3.64
CA SER A 53 -29.52 8.70 -4.26
C SER A 53 -28.97 9.87 -3.44
N PRO A 54 -29.35 10.05 -2.14
CA PRO A 54 -28.79 11.09 -1.30
C PRO A 54 -27.28 10.94 -1.06
N ILE A 55 -26.76 9.72 -1.02
CA ILE A 55 -25.31 9.45 -0.94
C ILE A 55 -24.59 9.93 -2.20
N ARG A 56 -25.13 9.64 -3.38
CA ARG A 56 -24.54 10.07 -4.65
C ARG A 56 -24.53 11.60 -4.78
N GLU A 57 -25.64 12.25 -4.44
CA GLU A 57 -25.70 13.72 -4.38
C GLU A 57 -24.65 14.29 -3.43
N ALA A 58 -24.51 13.70 -2.24
CA ALA A 58 -23.48 14.09 -1.28
C ALA A 58 -22.06 13.94 -1.83
N LEU A 59 -21.75 12.84 -2.52
CA LEU A 59 -20.43 12.61 -3.11
C LEU A 59 -20.13 13.58 -4.27
N VAL A 60 -21.14 13.94 -5.07
CA VAL A 60 -20.99 14.96 -6.13
C VAL A 60 -20.71 16.34 -5.53
N GLU A 61 -21.41 16.72 -4.47
CA GLU A 61 -21.15 17.97 -3.74
C GLU A 61 -19.74 17.97 -3.14
N LEU A 62 -19.32 16.87 -2.49
CA LEU A 62 -17.96 16.74 -1.95
C LEU A 62 -16.88 16.77 -3.03
N ALA A 63 -17.19 16.31 -4.25
CA ALA A 63 -16.28 16.40 -5.38
C ALA A 63 -16.15 17.84 -5.89
N GLN A 64 -17.23 18.62 -5.87
CA GLN A 64 -17.21 20.06 -6.16
C GLN A 64 -16.44 20.85 -5.08
N GLU A 65 -16.52 20.42 -3.82
CA GLU A 65 -15.67 20.91 -2.72
C GLU A 65 -14.22 20.43 -2.82
N GLY A 66 -13.94 19.53 -3.77
CA GLY A 66 -12.60 19.01 -4.02
C GLY A 66 -12.07 18.12 -2.91
N LEU A 67 -12.92 17.51 -2.09
CA LEU A 67 -12.56 16.56 -1.02
C LEU A 67 -12.50 15.11 -1.49
N VAL A 68 -13.21 14.82 -2.58
CA VAL A 68 -13.20 13.51 -3.23
C VAL A 68 -13.08 13.67 -4.73
N VAL A 69 -12.59 12.63 -5.41
CA VAL A 69 -12.57 12.51 -6.87
C VAL A 69 -13.57 11.45 -7.26
N MET A 70 -14.58 11.83 -8.04
CA MET A 70 -15.55 10.86 -8.57
C MET A 70 -14.85 9.84 -9.46
N SER A 71 -15.12 8.56 -9.23
CA SER A 71 -14.65 7.46 -10.07
C SER A 71 -15.79 6.98 -10.99
N PRO A 72 -15.49 6.44 -12.19
CA PRO A 72 -16.51 5.96 -13.13
C PRO A 72 -17.47 4.89 -12.55
N ASN A 73 -17.00 4.10 -11.57
CA ASN A 73 -17.74 2.98 -10.98
C ASN A 73 -18.72 3.37 -9.85
N ARG A 74 -19.26 4.60 -9.86
CA ARG A 74 -20.19 5.10 -8.81
C ARG A 74 -19.59 5.02 -7.39
N SER A 75 -18.30 5.32 -7.31
CA SER A 75 -17.55 5.51 -6.07
C SER A 75 -16.84 6.86 -6.12
N ALA A 76 -16.39 7.35 -4.97
CA ALA A 76 -15.57 8.55 -4.89
C ALA A 76 -14.30 8.24 -4.10
N ARG A 77 -13.15 8.71 -4.54
CA ARG A 77 -11.88 8.53 -3.83
C ARG A 77 -11.57 9.79 -3.03
N VAL A 78 -11.35 9.69 -1.72
CA VAL A 78 -10.85 10.82 -0.94
C VAL A 78 -9.54 11.29 -1.56
N ILE A 79 -9.38 12.60 -1.75
CA ILE A 79 -8.17 13.16 -2.37
C ILE A 79 -6.90 12.68 -1.66
N SER A 80 -5.80 12.60 -2.38
CA SER A 80 -4.45 12.47 -1.82
C SER A 80 -3.63 13.65 -2.32
N LEU A 81 -2.92 14.33 -1.42
CA LEU A 81 -2.10 15.48 -1.76
C LEU A 81 -0.63 15.10 -1.66
N SER A 82 0.13 15.32 -2.73
CA SER A 82 1.59 15.24 -2.74
C SER A 82 2.21 16.44 -2.00
N SER A 83 3.52 16.37 -1.72
CA SER A 83 4.25 17.51 -1.17
C SER A 83 4.23 18.73 -2.10
N GLU A 84 4.23 18.48 -3.42
CA GLU A 84 4.11 19.51 -4.45
C GLU A 84 2.71 20.14 -4.42
N ASP A 85 1.64 19.33 -4.33
CA ASP A 85 0.27 19.83 -4.21
C ASP A 85 0.09 20.74 -2.98
N VAL A 86 0.71 20.41 -1.86
CA VAL A 86 0.62 21.23 -0.64
C VAL A 86 1.45 22.51 -0.75
N SER A 87 2.61 22.46 -1.42
CA SER A 87 3.39 23.65 -1.75
C SER A 87 2.59 24.60 -2.64
N ASP A 88 1.98 24.09 -3.71
CA ASP A 88 1.19 24.88 -4.66
C ASP A 88 -0.08 25.47 -4.03
N LEU A 89 -0.79 24.67 -3.23
CA LEU A 89 -1.91 25.16 -2.42
C LEU A 89 -1.46 26.23 -1.42
N GLY A 90 -0.27 26.07 -0.84
CA GLY A 90 0.36 27.06 0.04
C GLY A 90 0.60 28.40 -0.65
N HIS A 91 1.20 28.39 -1.84
CA HIS A 91 1.44 29.59 -2.64
C HIS A 91 0.13 30.28 -3.04
N LEU A 92 -0.85 29.51 -3.53
CA LEU A 92 -2.16 30.06 -3.90
C LEU A 92 -2.86 30.69 -2.69
N ARG A 93 -2.81 30.02 -1.54
CA ARG A 93 -3.39 30.50 -0.29
C ARG A 93 -2.74 31.79 0.17
N GLU A 94 -1.41 31.88 0.14
CA GLU A 94 -0.69 33.11 0.48
C GLU A 94 -1.15 34.30 -0.37
N ILE A 95 -1.25 34.12 -1.68
CA ILE A 95 -1.71 35.17 -2.61
C ILE A 95 -3.14 35.61 -2.27
N LEU A 96 -4.05 34.67 -2.08
CA LEU A 96 -5.46 34.98 -1.82
C LEU A 96 -5.68 35.65 -0.46
N GLU A 97 -5.09 35.11 0.59
CA GLU A 97 -5.32 35.55 1.97
C GLU A 97 -4.70 36.91 2.27
N THR A 98 -3.48 37.14 1.78
CA THR A 98 -2.81 38.44 1.96
C THR A 98 -3.54 39.57 1.24
N GLN A 99 -4.10 39.31 0.05
CA GLN A 99 -4.95 40.29 -0.63
C GLN A 99 -6.32 40.42 0.03
N GLY A 100 -6.89 39.31 0.51
CA GLY A 100 -8.16 39.30 1.24
C GLY A 100 -8.12 40.18 2.48
N VAL A 101 -7.07 40.07 3.31
CA VAL A 101 -6.94 40.85 4.55
C VAL A 101 -6.73 42.33 4.28
N ARG A 102 -5.94 42.68 3.25
CA ARG A 102 -5.73 44.08 2.83
C ARG A 102 -7.03 44.75 2.43
N LEU A 103 -7.84 44.07 1.61
CA LEU A 103 -9.13 44.57 1.16
C LEU A 103 -10.15 44.65 2.31
N ALA A 104 -10.13 43.68 3.23
CA ALA A 104 -11.02 43.67 4.39
C ALA A 104 -10.71 44.81 5.37
N ILE A 105 -9.42 45.08 5.64
CA ILE A 105 -8.97 46.23 6.46
C ILE A 105 -9.36 47.55 5.80
N ALA A 106 -9.08 47.71 4.50
CA ALA A 106 -9.40 48.94 3.76
C ALA A 106 -10.90 49.25 3.75
N ARG A 107 -11.75 48.24 3.90
CA ARG A 107 -13.20 48.38 3.95
C ARG A 107 -13.72 48.70 5.34
N ASP A 108 -13.34 47.91 6.35
CA ASP A 108 -13.83 48.03 7.72
C ASP A 108 -12.89 47.31 8.71
N ALA A 109 -11.77 47.95 9.03
CA ALA A 109 -10.79 47.43 9.99
C ALA A 109 -11.41 47.12 11.37
N THR A 110 -12.21 48.03 11.90
CA THR A 110 -12.86 47.88 13.23
C THR A 110 -13.83 46.71 13.26
N GLY A 111 -14.67 46.57 12.23
CA GLY A 111 -15.61 45.46 12.12
C GLY A 111 -14.94 44.13 11.83
N LEU A 112 -13.83 44.11 11.08
CA LEU A 112 -13.02 42.92 10.87
C LEU A 112 -12.34 42.47 12.17
N ALA A 113 -11.68 43.38 12.90
CA ALA A 113 -11.03 43.07 14.18
C ALA A 113 -12.01 42.39 15.14
N ARG A 114 -13.19 43.01 15.34
CA ARG A 114 -14.24 42.46 16.23
C ARG A 114 -14.70 41.07 15.79
N ALA A 115 -14.80 40.81 14.49
CA ALA A 115 -15.22 39.52 13.98
C ALA A 115 -14.14 38.44 14.16
N LEU A 116 -12.87 38.78 13.95
CA LEU A 116 -11.74 37.87 14.14
C LEU A 116 -11.50 37.55 15.62
N GLU A 117 -11.72 38.51 16.53
CA GLU A 117 -11.63 38.33 17.99
C GLU A 117 -12.52 37.19 18.50
N VAL A 118 -13.70 37.02 17.91
CA VAL A 118 -14.63 35.93 18.27
C VAL A 118 -13.98 34.57 18.03
N PHE A 119 -13.25 34.41 16.93
CA PHE A 119 -12.62 33.14 16.58
C PHE A 119 -11.31 32.90 17.32
N THR A 120 -10.55 33.96 17.66
CA THR A 120 -9.41 33.82 18.57
C THR A 120 -9.87 33.43 19.97
N GLN A 121 -10.96 34.01 20.49
CA GLN A 121 -11.49 33.64 21.80
C GLN A 121 -11.91 32.15 21.85
N ARG A 122 -12.63 31.68 20.81
CA ARG A 122 -12.98 30.25 20.68
C ARG A 122 -11.75 29.35 20.56
N GLY A 123 -10.70 29.81 19.88
CA GLY A 123 -9.43 29.11 19.79
C GLY A 123 -8.74 28.98 21.16
N ALA A 124 -8.79 30.02 21.99
CA ALA A 124 -8.25 29.99 23.35
C ALA A 124 -9.01 29.00 24.24
N GLU A 125 -10.35 29.03 24.22
CA GLU A 125 -11.21 28.09 24.96
C GLU A 125 -10.93 26.64 24.55
N ALA A 126 -10.77 26.38 23.25
CA ALA A 126 -10.44 25.05 22.73
C ALA A 126 -9.04 24.57 23.18
N LEU A 127 -8.06 25.48 23.24
CA LEU A 127 -6.71 25.18 23.75
C LEU A 127 -6.71 24.83 25.24
N GLU A 128 -7.50 25.54 26.05
CA GLU A 128 -7.68 25.26 27.48
C GLU A 128 -8.38 23.90 27.70
N ALA A 129 -9.41 23.60 26.91
CA ALA A 129 -10.14 22.33 26.96
C ALA A 129 -9.37 21.16 26.33
N ASN A 130 -8.22 21.41 25.71
CA ASN A 130 -7.46 20.44 24.91
C ASN A 130 -8.29 19.80 23.78
N ASP A 131 -9.24 20.55 23.22
CA ASP A 131 -10.10 20.14 22.11
C ASP A 131 -9.50 20.60 20.78
N ILE A 132 -8.72 19.71 20.17
CA ILE A 132 -8.01 19.95 18.91
C ILE A 132 -8.98 20.22 17.75
N ASP A 133 -10.11 19.52 17.72
CA ASP A 133 -11.10 19.65 16.66
C ASP A 133 -11.84 20.98 16.75
N ALA A 134 -12.16 21.42 17.97
CA ALA A 134 -12.73 22.75 18.20
C ALA A 134 -11.76 23.86 17.79
N PHE A 135 -10.47 23.70 18.08
CA PHE A 135 -9.46 24.66 17.61
C PHE A 135 -9.42 24.72 16.09
N ALA A 136 -9.32 23.57 15.41
CA ALA A 136 -9.27 23.50 13.94
C ALA A 136 -10.50 24.15 13.28
N ARG A 137 -11.70 23.98 13.87
CA ARG A 137 -12.92 24.66 13.41
C ARG A 137 -12.84 26.18 13.58
N ALA A 138 -12.41 26.66 14.75
CA ALA A 138 -12.30 28.10 15.03
C ALA A 138 -11.29 28.76 14.10
N ASP A 139 -10.14 28.12 13.94
CA ASP A 139 -9.05 28.51 13.06
C ASP A 139 -9.49 28.59 11.59
N HIS A 140 -10.21 27.60 11.08
CA HIS A 140 -10.75 27.65 9.71
C HIS A 140 -11.73 28.82 9.52
N GLN A 141 -12.62 29.06 10.48
CA GLN A 141 -13.57 30.18 10.41
C GLN A 141 -12.89 31.54 10.48
N PHE A 142 -11.79 31.67 11.23
CA PHE A 142 -10.98 32.88 11.27
C PHE A 142 -10.53 33.30 9.86
N HIS A 143 -9.97 32.37 9.09
CA HIS A 143 -9.51 32.65 7.73
C HIS A 143 -10.66 32.96 6.76
N LEU A 144 -11.79 32.23 6.85
CA LEU A 144 -12.97 32.51 6.03
C LEU A 144 -13.57 33.90 6.29
N GLU A 145 -13.57 34.37 7.54
CA GLU A 145 -14.17 35.64 7.91
C GLU A 145 -13.47 36.84 7.25
N ILE A 146 -12.16 36.73 7.00
CA ILE A 146 -11.39 37.71 6.23
C ILE A 146 -12.02 37.91 4.85
N PHE A 147 -12.35 36.82 4.14
CA PHE A 147 -12.90 36.89 2.79
C PHE A 147 -14.36 37.34 2.76
N ARG A 148 -15.19 36.94 3.74
CA ARG A 148 -16.57 37.44 3.86
C ARG A 148 -16.63 38.96 3.99
N ARG A 149 -15.56 39.57 4.51
CA ARG A 149 -15.46 41.02 4.75
C ARG A 149 -14.57 41.76 3.75
N CYS A 150 -13.87 41.06 2.86
CA CYS A 150 -12.98 41.70 1.89
C CYS A 150 -13.71 42.48 0.79
N GLY A 151 -15.02 42.27 0.61
CA GLY A 151 -15.82 42.96 -0.40
C GLY A 151 -15.54 42.52 -1.85
N ASN A 152 -14.67 41.53 -2.06
CA ASN A 152 -14.37 40.94 -3.36
C ASN A 152 -14.99 39.54 -3.48
N ARG A 153 -16.15 39.48 -4.15
CA ARG A 153 -16.92 38.24 -4.36
C ARG A 153 -16.14 37.12 -5.08
N TYR A 154 -15.13 37.47 -5.88
CA TYR A 154 -14.35 36.49 -6.63
C TYR A 154 -13.24 35.90 -5.76
N LEU A 155 -12.56 36.74 -4.95
CA LEU A 155 -11.60 36.25 -3.96
C LEU A 155 -12.27 35.33 -2.93
N GLU A 156 -13.45 35.71 -2.45
CA GLU A 156 -14.24 34.87 -1.53
C GLU A 156 -14.57 33.51 -2.17
N LYS A 157 -15.09 33.50 -3.40
CA LYS A 157 -15.39 32.25 -4.12
C LYS A 157 -14.13 31.40 -4.34
N SER A 158 -13.03 32.00 -4.79
CA SER A 158 -11.78 31.29 -5.04
C SER A 158 -11.22 30.65 -3.78
N PHE A 159 -11.28 31.35 -2.64
CA PHE A 159 -10.83 30.79 -1.37
C PHE A 159 -11.74 29.65 -0.90
N VAL A 160 -13.07 29.80 -1.00
CA VAL A 160 -14.03 28.74 -0.64
C VAL A 160 -13.78 27.45 -1.43
N THR A 161 -13.40 27.54 -2.71
CA THR A 161 -13.07 26.36 -3.54
C THR A 161 -11.89 25.55 -3.02
N ILE A 162 -10.93 26.18 -2.34
CA ILE A 162 -9.73 25.51 -1.80
C ILE A 162 -9.80 25.29 -0.27
N ALA A 163 -10.74 25.95 0.42
CA ALA A 163 -10.84 26.00 1.88
C ALA A 163 -10.98 24.61 2.50
N SER A 164 -11.79 23.73 1.91
CA SER A 164 -12.00 22.36 2.38
C SER A 164 -10.73 21.50 2.24
N ARG A 165 -9.93 21.70 1.18
CA ARG A 165 -8.63 21.03 1.01
C ARG A 165 -7.59 21.54 2.00
N ILE A 166 -7.59 22.84 2.27
CA ILE A 166 -6.71 23.45 3.29
C ILE A 166 -7.07 22.93 4.68
N GLN A 167 -8.35 22.82 5.00
CA GLN A 167 -8.80 22.31 6.29
C GLN A 167 -8.39 20.85 6.50
N SER A 168 -8.53 19.99 5.49
CA SER A 168 -8.12 18.58 5.60
C SER A 168 -6.62 18.40 5.80
N ILE A 169 -5.79 19.28 5.23
CA ILE A 169 -4.35 19.35 5.53
C ILE A 169 -4.13 19.73 7.00
N ARG A 170 -4.83 20.76 7.49
CA ARG A 170 -4.62 21.32 8.84
C ARG A 170 -5.05 20.38 9.97
N THR A 171 -6.16 19.66 9.85
CA THR A 171 -6.59 18.71 10.91
C THR A 171 -5.65 17.50 11.03
N ARG A 172 -4.89 17.18 9.98
CA ARG A 172 -3.87 16.10 10.04
C ARG A 172 -2.54 16.61 10.58
N LEU A 173 -2.33 17.92 10.55
CA LEU A 173 -1.17 18.57 11.15
C LEU A 173 -1.32 18.64 12.67
N THR A 174 -2.53 18.81 13.22
CA THR A 174 -2.84 19.25 14.61
C THR A 174 -2.41 18.33 15.78
N GLY A 175 -1.62 17.28 15.54
CA GLY A 175 -1.05 16.46 16.62
C GLY A 175 0.02 17.19 17.48
N ASP A 176 0.60 18.29 17.00
CA ASP A 176 1.64 19.06 17.72
C ASP A 176 1.05 20.29 18.45
N ARG A 177 0.92 20.18 19.78
CA ARG A 177 0.46 21.29 20.67
C ARG A 177 1.34 22.54 20.56
N GLY A 178 2.64 22.38 20.32
CA GLY A 178 3.57 23.49 20.15
C GLY A 178 3.19 24.35 18.94
N ARG A 179 2.84 23.71 17.81
CA ARG A 179 2.41 24.42 16.60
C ARG A 179 1.04 25.08 16.75
N ILE A 180 0.07 24.41 17.38
CA ILE A 180 -1.26 25.01 17.63
C ILE A 180 -1.10 26.31 18.44
N THR A 181 -0.25 26.28 19.46
CA THR A 181 0.02 27.45 20.31
C THR A 181 0.66 28.59 19.50
N ARG A 182 1.63 28.30 18.62
CA ARG A 182 2.25 29.29 17.72
C ARG A 182 1.24 29.87 16.71
N SER A 183 0.41 29.02 16.13
CA SER A 183 -0.67 29.39 15.20
C SER A 183 -1.61 30.39 15.86
N HIS A 184 -2.06 30.07 17.07
CA HIS A 184 -2.96 30.92 17.84
C HIS A 184 -2.34 32.28 18.21
N ALA A 185 -1.08 32.28 18.67
CA ALA A 185 -0.34 33.51 18.95
C ALA A 185 -0.21 34.42 17.72
N THR A 186 -0.04 33.82 16.53
CA THR A 186 0.01 34.57 15.28
C THR A 186 -1.35 35.18 14.92
N HIS A 187 -2.46 34.48 15.16
CA HIS A 187 -3.80 35.03 14.96
C HIS A 187 -4.08 36.22 15.89
N LEU A 188 -3.66 36.16 17.15
CA LEU A 188 -3.78 37.30 18.08
C LEU A 188 -2.98 38.52 17.59
N ALA A 189 -1.75 38.31 17.11
CA ALA A 189 -0.95 39.39 16.53
C ALA A 189 -1.58 39.98 15.25
N LEU A 190 -2.24 39.13 14.45
CA LEU A 190 -2.96 39.57 13.26
C LEU A 190 -4.19 40.42 13.61
N VAL A 191 -4.96 40.03 14.64
CA VAL A 191 -6.08 40.84 15.15
C VAL A 191 -5.60 42.22 15.59
N GLU A 192 -4.44 42.31 16.25
CA GLU A 192 -3.87 43.60 16.64
C GLU A 192 -3.50 44.45 15.42
N ALA A 193 -2.82 43.86 14.42
CA ALA A 193 -2.49 44.57 13.19
C ALA A 193 -3.74 45.05 12.41
N VAL A 194 -4.82 44.27 12.44
CA VAL A 194 -6.12 44.68 11.88
C VAL A 194 -6.72 45.83 12.69
N ARG A 195 -6.62 45.81 14.02
CA ARG A 195 -7.13 46.89 14.89
C ARG A 195 -6.37 48.19 14.69
N ASP A 196 -5.06 48.10 14.49
CA ASP A 196 -4.16 49.21 14.13
C ASP A 196 -4.41 49.75 12.70
N ALA A 197 -5.29 49.09 11.92
CA ALA A 197 -5.53 49.35 10.51
C ALA A 197 -4.25 49.33 9.66
N ASP A 198 -3.34 48.40 9.96
CA ASP A 198 -2.07 48.19 9.27
C ASP A 198 -2.15 46.99 8.30
N PRO A 199 -2.52 47.22 7.02
CA PRO A 199 -2.73 46.14 6.07
C PRO A 199 -1.43 45.46 5.63
N ASP A 200 -0.29 46.14 5.72
CA ASP A 200 1.01 45.57 5.36
C ASP A 200 1.47 44.60 6.42
N ARG A 201 1.45 45.02 7.69
CA ARG A 201 1.78 44.16 8.82
C ARG A 201 0.85 42.96 8.94
N ALA A 202 -0.46 43.16 8.72
CA ALA A 202 -1.42 42.06 8.74
C ALA A 202 -1.16 41.04 7.62
N ALA A 203 -0.84 41.50 6.41
CA ALA A 203 -0.50 40.62 5.29
C ALA A 203 0.81 39.87 5.51
N ASP A 204 1.84 40.52 6.07
CA ASP A 204 3.12 39.87 6.36
C ASP A 204 2.98 38.77 7.41
N LEU A 205 2.26 39.06 8.51
CA LEU A 205 1.97 38.08 9.55
C LEU A 205 1.19 36.88 8.98
N LEU A 206 0.21 37.13 8.12
CA LEU A 206 -0.59 36.08 7.49
C LEU A 206 0.22 35.25 6.48
N GLY A 207 1.07 35.89 5.69
CA GLY A 207 1.96 35.20 4.76
C GLY A 207 2.98 34.32 5.47
N GLN A 208 3.62 34.82 6.53
CA GLN A 208 4.53 34.04 7.37
C GLN A 208 3.82 32.86 8.04
N HIS A 209 2.60 33.08 8.54
CA HIS A 209 1.77 32.03 9.11
C HIS A 209 1.50 30.89 8.09
N ILE A 210 1.15 31.24 6.85
CA ILE A 210 0.89 30.26 5.79
C ILE A 210 2.17 29.50 5.43
N ARG A 211 3.28 30.20 5.20
CA ARG A 211 4.57 29.56 4.87
C ARG A 211 5.06 28.64 5.98
N SER A 212 4.94 29.04 7.25
CA SER A 212 5.32 28.20 8.38
C SER A 212 4.47 26.92 8.43
N ASN A 213 3.17 27.01 8.19
CA ASN A 213 2.30 25.83 8.18
C ASN A 213 2.60 24.88 7.01
N VAL A 214 2.93 25.42 5.85
CA VAL A 214 3.34 24.63 4.67
C VAL A 214 4.68 23.95 4.93
N ALA A 215 5.65 24.65 5.53
CA ALA A 215 6.94 24.08 5.92
C ALA A 215 6.78 23.00 6.99
N ASP A 216 5.91 23.18 7.99
CA ASP A 216 5.62 22.17 9.01
C ASP A 216 4.95 20.93 8.40
N TYR A 217 4.10 21.10 7.38
CA TYR A 217 3.55 19.97 6.62
C TYR A 217 4.59 19.25 5.78
N ALA A 218 5.41 20.01 5.06
CA ALA A 218 6.53 19.44 4.32
C ALA A 218 7.45 18.69 5.27
N ALA A 219 7.76 19.22 6.45
CA ALA A 219 8.56 18.58 7.48
C ALA A 219 7.90 17.33 8.11
N LEU A 220 6.57 17.22 8.14
CA LEU A 220 5.86 16.01 8.60
C LEU A 220 5.78 14.94 7.51
N GLN A 221 5.61 15.33 6.24
CA GLN A 221 5.76 14.45 5.08
C GLN A 221 7.21 13.98 4.95
N THR A 222 8.17 14.88 5.15
CA THR A 222 9.61 14.62 5.18
C THR A 222 9.96 13.82 6.42
N SER A 223 9.49 14.07 7.63
CA SER A 223 9.73 13.18 8.79
C SER A 223 9.13 11.79 8.59
N ARG A 224 8.08 11.66 7.77
CA ARG A 224 7.53 10.38 7.32
C ARG A 224 8.30 9.77 6.12
N SER A 225 9.11 10.54 5.40
CA SER A 225 9.91 10.11 4.23
C SER A 225 11.44 10.15 4.43
N SER A 226 11.93 10.77 5.51
CA SER A 226 13.31 11.11 5.87
C SER A 226 13.74 10.45 7.18
N ALA A 227 12.99 9.44 7.63
CA ALA A 227 13.54 8.38 8.46
C ALA A 227 14.49 7.53 7.60
N GLY A 228 15.48 8.16 6.95
CA GLY A 228 16.39 7.56 5.97
C GLY A 228 17.53 6.77 6.59
N GLY A 229 17.34 6.19 7.78
CA GLY A 229 18.27 5.21 8.33
C GLY A 229 18.00 3.87 7.67
N ARG A 230 18.77 3.51 6.65
CA ARG A 230 18.78 2.12 6.17
C ARG A 230 19.56 1.31 7.18
N ARG A 231 18.87 0.43 7.92
CA ARG A 231 19.55 -0.43 8.89
C ARG A 231 20.04 -1.70 8.22
N ARG A 232 21.27 -2.07 8.53
CA ARG A 232 21.85 -3.36 8.13
C ARG A 232 21.62 -4.37 9.26
N VAL A 233 21.03 -5.50 8.92
CA VAL A 233 20.70 -6.56 9.88
C VAL A 233 21.27 -7.89 9.36
N PRO A 234 22.05 -8.63 10.16
CA PRO A 234 22.48 -9.98 9.77
C PRO A 234 21.29 -10.89 9.49
N LEU A 235 21.41 -11.81 8.53
CA LEU A 235 20.31 -12.73 8.19
C LEU A 235 19.86 -13.54 9.41
N GLU A 236 20.81 -14.12 10.15
CA GLU A 236 20.54 -14.93 11.34
C GLU A 236 19.77 -14.15 12.42
N GLU A 237 20.08 -12.87 12.57
CA GLU A 237 19.39 -11.99 13.52
C GLU A 237 17.95 -11.69 13.07
N MET A 238 17.75 -11.49 11.77
CA MET A 238 16.42 -11.31 11.21
C MET A 238 15.58 -12.61 11.29
N GLU A 239 16.21 -13.77 11.08
CA GLU A 239 15.57 -15.08 11.28
C GLU A 239 15.17 -15.30 12.75
N ARG A 240 16.08 -14.99 13.70
CA ARG A 240 15.79 -15.04 15.14
C ARG A 240 14.57 -14.19 15.48
N PHE A 241 14.57 -12.92 15.07
CA PHE A 241 13.47 -12.00 15.36
C PHE A 241 12.16 -12.50 14.74
N ALA A 242 12.17 -12.90 13.47
CA ALA A 242 10.97 -13.38 12.79
C ALA A 242 10.37 -14.61 13.47
N ARG A 243 11.21 -15.56 13.90
CA ARG A 243 10.76 -16.74 14.64
C ARG A 243 10.08 -16.35 15.95
N ALA A 244 10.70 -15.46 16.73
CA ALA A 244 10.13 -14.98 17.99
C ALA A 244 8.80 -14.22 17.78
N ALA A 245 8.72 -13.37 16.75
CA ALA A 245 7.51 -12.62 16.42
C ALA A 245 6.36 -13.54 15.99
N LEU A 246 6.64 -14.54 15.15
CA LEU A 246 5.63 -15.52 14.71
C LEU A 246 5.15 -16.40 15.87
N GLN A 247 6.05 -16.78 16.78
CA GLN A 247 5.68 -17.51 18.01
C GLN A 247 4.79 -16.66 18.93
N ALA A 248 5.05 -15.36 19.03
CA ALA A 248 4.25 -14.44 19.85
C ALA A 248 2.80 -14.32 19.37
N VAL A 249 2.53 -14.53 18.08
CA VAL A 249 1.19 -14.62 17.50
C VAL A 249 0.64 -16.05 17.47
N GLN A 250 1.22 -16.94 18.30
CA GLN A 250 0.80 -18.32 18.52
C GLN A 250 0.87 -19.23 17.29
N ALA A 251 1.65 -18.87 16.27
CA ALA A 251 1.91 -19.74 15.12
C ALA A 251 2.57 -21.05 15.55
N ASP A 252 2.16 -22.18 14.95
CA ASP A 252 2.81 -23.47 15.19
C ASP A 252 4.24 -23.51 14.64
N ALA A 253 5.01 -24.52 15.09
CA ALA A 253 6.43 -24.62 14.78
C ALA A 253 6.68 -24.71 13.27
N GLU A 254 5.85 -25.45 12.54
CA GLU A 254 6.00 -25.59 11.11
C GLU A 254 5.61 -24.33 10.33
N THR A 255 4.62 -23.56 10.79
CA THR A 255 4.28 -22.25 10.21
C THR A 255 5.42 -21.27 10.44
N VAL A 256 5.97 -21.22 11.65
CA VAL A 256 7.13 -20.38 11.99
C VAL A 256 8.30 -20.67 11.06
N GLU A 257 8.65 -21.95 10.86
CA GLU A 257 9.75 -22.35 9.98
C GLU A 257 9.45 -21.98 8.52
N ALA A 258 8.28 -22.35 8.01
CA ALA A 258 7.94 -22.14 6.60
C ALA A 258 7.92 -20.65 6.22
N VAL A 259 7.32 -19.80 7.06
CA VAL A 259 7.28 -18.35 6.86
C VAL A 259 8.69 -17.77 6.90
N THR A 260 9.47 -18.12 7.93
CA THR A 260 10.85 -17.62 8.09
C THR A 260 11.71 -18.02 6.90
N ARG A 261 11.62 -19.27 6.44
CA ARG A 261 12.36 -19.78 5.28
C ARG A 261 11.99 -19.04 3.99
N ALA A 262 10.70 -18.77 3.75
CA ALA A 262 10.25 -18.03 2.57
C ALA A 262 10.70 -16.56 2.58
N LEU A 263 10.56 -15.88 3.73
CA LEU A 263 11.02 -14.50 3.92
C LEU A 263 12.54 -14.36 3.79
N SER A 264 13.28 -15.31 4.35
CA SER A 264 14.74 -15.39 4.23
C SER A 264 15.17 -15.59 2.79
N HIS A 265 14.53 -16.52 2.07
CA HIS A 265 14.78 -16.73 0.65
C HIS A 265 14.61 -15.42 -0.13
N ALA A 266 13.45 -14.77 -0.05
CA ALA A 266 13.21 -13.56 -0.82
C ALA A 266 14.17 -12.41 -0.44
N SER A 267 14.43 -12.21 0.86
CA SER A 267 15.33 -11.15 1.33
C SER A 267 16.78 -11.41 0.95
N LEU A 268 17.23 -12.67 0.99
CA LEU A 268 18.60 -13.02 0.65
C LEU A 268 18.87 -12.85 -0.85
N HIS A 269 17.90 -13.19 -1.71
CA HIS A 269 18.04 -13.10 -3.17
C HIS A 269 17.65 -11.72 -3.74
N GLY A 270 17.46 -10.71 -2.89
CA GLY A 270 17.14 -9.33 -3.31
C GLY A 270 15.73 -9.10 -3.83
N VAL A 271 14.82 -10.03 -3.57
CA VAL A 271 13.39 -9.91 -3.89
C VAL A 271 12.66 -9.27 -2.70
N ASP A 272 13.12 -8.08 -2.30
CA ASP A 272 12.76 -7.47 -1.02
C ASP A 272 11.26 -7.20 -0.83
N SER A 273 10.49 -7.06 -1.90
CA SER A 273 9.03 -6.93 -1.81
C SER A 273 8.32 -8.17 -1.29
N HIS A 274 8.98 -9.31 -1.34
CA HIS A 274 8.47 -10.59 -0.83
C HIS A 274 9.28 -11.10 0.37
N GLY A 275 10.25 -10.30 0.84
CA GLY A 275 11.10 -10.57 1.99
C GLY A 275 10.55 -10.02 3.29
N TYR A 276 11.41 -9.78 4.28
CA TYR A 276 11.03 -9.40 5.64
C TYR A 276 10.22 -8.11 5.77
N ARG A 277 10.17 -7.29 4.71
CA ARG A 277 9.21 -6.17 4.60
C ARG A 277 7.74 -6.60 4.70
N LEU A 278 7.43 -7.86 4.39
CA LEU A 278 6.08 -8.42 4.54
C LEU A 278 5.81 -9.01 5.93
N LEU A 279 6.81 -9.15 6.80
CA LEU A 279 6.61 -9.74 8.13
C LEU A 279 5.54 -8.99 8.94
N PRO A 280 5.51 -7.64 9.02
CA PRO A 280 4.45 -6.93 9.74
C PRO A 280 3.04 -7.24 9.19
N HIS A 281 2.92 -7.40 7.88
CA HIS A 281 1.65 -7.73 7.23
C HIS A 281 1.17 -9.14 7.60
N TYR A 282 2.08 -10.11 7.64
CA TYR A 282 1.74 -11.49 8.04
C TYR A 282 1.42 -11.60 9.52
N LEU A 283 2.17 -10.91 10.39
CA LEU A 283 1.88 -10.85 11.82
C LEU A 283 0.48 -10.28 12.07
N SER A 284 0.13 -9.18 11.40
CA SER A 284 -1.23 -8.62 11.49
C SER A 284 -2.30 -9.59 10.99
N GLY A 285 -2.04 -10.32 9.89
CA GLY A 285 -2.97 -11.33 9.39
C GLY A 285 -3.17 -12.52 10.33
N LEU A 286 -2.13 -12.94 11.04
CA LEU A 286 -2.19 -14.00 12.06
C LEU A 286 -2.90 -13.52 13.32
N GLU A 287 -2.62 -12.30 13.81
CA GLU A 287 -3.29 -11.73 14.99
C GLU A 287 -4.77 -11.47 14.75
N ARG A 288 -5.15 -11.01 13.55
CA ARG A 288 -6.52 -10.61 13.22
C ARG A 288 -7.37 -11.75 12.64
N GLY A 289 -6.79 -12.92 12.38
CA GLY A 289 -7.53 -14.13 12.00
C GLY A 289 -7.67 -14.39 10.51
N ARG A 290 -7.19 -13.52 9.61
CA ARG A 290 -7.15 -13.80 8.17
C ARG A 290 -6.21 -14.96 7.80
N LEU A 291 -5.20 -15.20 8.64
CA LEU A 291 -4.28 -16.33 8.50
C LEU A 291 -4.44 -17.25 9.70
N ASN A 292 -4.62 -18.55 9.46
CA ASN A 292 -4.66 -19.52 10.54
C ASN A 292 -3.24 -19.77 11.08
N PRO A 293 -2.97 -19.51 12.39
CA PRO A 293 -1.66 -19.75 12.99
C PRO A 293 -1.33 -21.23 13.19
N ARG A 294 -2.33 -22.13 13.20
CA ARG A 294 -2.19 -23.57 13.46
C ARG A 294 -3.04 -24.39 12.50
N PRO A 295 -2.73 -24.37 11.20
CA PRO A 295 -3.60 -24.94 10.18
C PRO A 295 -3.59 -26.47 10.20
N GLU A 296 -4.78 -27.08 10.30
CA GLU A 296 -4.97 -28.52 10.09
C GLU A 296 -5.16 -28.83 8.60
N MET A 297 -4.06 -28.87 7.86
CA MET A 297 -4.09 -29.10 6.42
C MET A 297 -4.45 -30.55 6.06
N LYS A 298 -5.25 -30.74 5.01
CA LYS A 298 -5.74 -32.07 4.60
C LYS A 298 -5.66 -32.26 3.10
N LEU A 299 -5.25 -33.46 2.68
CA LEU A 299 -5.44 -33.89 1.29
C LEU A 299 -6.90 -34.27 1.10
N VAL A 300 -7.63 -33.48 0.32
CA VAL A 300 -9.05 -33.72 0.01
C VAL A 300 -9.22 -34.61 -1.22
N HIS A 301 -8.14 -34.82 -1.97
CA HIS A 301 -8.05 -35.75 -3.10
C HIS A 301 -6.60 -36.23 -3.26
N ASP A 302 -6.39 -37.51 -3.60
CA ASP A 302 -5.06 -38.10 -3.83
C ASP A 302 -5.18 -39.32 -4.77
N THR A 303 -4.47 -39.29 -5.90
CA THR A 303 -4.40 -40.38 -6.89
C THR A 303 -3.00 -41.01 -7.00
N GLY A 304 -2.12 -40.72 -6.05
CA GLY A 304 -0.73 -41.19 -5.99
C GLY A 304 0.27 -40.31 -6.73
N SER A 305 -0.12 -39.68 -7.86
CA SER A 305 0.73 -38.73 -8.60
C SER A 305 0.14 -37.31 -8.68
N ALA A 306 -1.14 -37.15 -8.34
CA ALA A 306 -1.81 -35.87 -8.23
C ALA A 306 -2.64 -35.80 -6.93
N ALA A 307 -2.60 -34.66 -6.25
CA ALA A 307 -3.36 -34.44 -5.02
C ALA A 307 -3.90 -33.00 -4.95
N VAL A 308 -4.93 -32.81 -4.12
CA VAL A 308 -5.47 -31.48 -3.77
C VAL A 308 -5.32 -31.28 -2.27
N LEU A 309 -4.61 -30.23 -1.88
CA LEU A 309 -4.39 -29.82 -0.49
C LEU A 309 -5.35 -28.70 -0.12
N ASP A 310 -6.20 -28.94 0.87
CA ASP A 310 -6.90 -27.88 1.60
C ASP A 310 -5.97 -27.37 2.70
N ALA A 311 -5.53 -26.12 2.55
CA ALA A 311 -4.56 -25.51 3.44
C ALA A 311 -5.17 -24.90 4.71
N ASN A 312 -6.50 -24.95 4.89
CA ASN A 312 -7.16 -24.48 6.12
C ASN A 312 -6.77 -23.03 6.50
N ASP A 313 -6.76 -22.14 5.51
CA ASP A 313 -6.40 -20.72 5.62
C ASP A 313 -4.99 -20.48 6.19
N ALA A 314 -4.09 -21.46 6.00
CA ALA A 314 -2.69 -21.34 6.38
C ALA A 314 -2.02 -20.12 5.74
N HIS A 315 -0.94 -19.67 6.38
CA HIS A 315 0.03 -18.85 5.68
C HIS A 315 0.53 -19.56 4.41
N GLY A 316 0.60 -18.85 3.28
CA GLY A 316 0.85 -19.45 1.97
C GLY A 316 2.16 -20.24 1.90
N ALA A 317 3.20 -19.79 2.60
CA ALA A 317 4.46 -20.55 2.71
C ALA A 317 4.32 -21.90 3.41
N ARG A 318 3.50 -22.00 4.47
CA ARG A 318 3.24 -23.25 5.18
C ARG A 318 2.55 -24.25 4.26
N ALA A 319 1.50 -23.81 3.58
CA ALA A 319 0.77 -24.62 2.61
C ALA A 319 1.67 -25.10 1.46
N THR A 320 2.48 -24.21 0.91
CA THR A 320 3.23 -24.47 -0.33
C THR A 320 4.48 -25.32 -0.08
N TYR A 321 5.17 -25.16 1.05
CA TYR A 321 6.24 -26.09 1.42
C TYR A 321 5.70 -27.50 1.71
N ALA A 322 4.58 -27.63 2.41
CA ALA A 322 3.94 -28.94 2.64
C ALA A 322 3.51 -29.60 1.31
N ALA A 323 2.97 -28.81 0.38
CA ALA A 323 2.65 -29.29 -0.97
C ALA A 323 3.89 -29.69 -1.77
N ALA A 324 5.00 -28.94 -1.66
CA ALA A 324 6.26 -29.28 -2.32
C ALA A 324 6.87 -30.57 -1.77
N GLU A 325 6.88 -30.75 -0.44
CA GLU A 325 7.32 -31.99 0.20
C GLU A 325 6.49 -33.17 -0.30
N ARG A 326 5.16 -33.03 -0.33
CA ARG A 326 4.27 -34.05 -0.85
C ARG A 326 4.50 -34.34 -2.34
N ALA A 327 4.73 -33.32 -3.16
CA ALA A 327 5.04 -33.48 -4.58
C ALA A 327 6.37 -34.23 -4.78
N ILE A 328 7.41 -33.92 -4.00
CA ILE A 328 8.70 -34.61 -4.03
C ILE A 328 8.51 -36.09 -3.66
N GLU A 329 7.76 -36.40 -2.59
CA GLU A 329 7.47 -37.77 -2.20
C GLU A 329 6.77 -38.58 -3.29
N MET A 330 5.76 -37.98 -3.95
CA MET A 330 5.03 -38.62 -5.05
C MET A 330 5.95 -38.80 -6.28
N ALA A 331 6.73 -37.78 -6.62
CA ALA A 331 7.66 -37.83 -7.74
C ALA A 331 8.72 -38.93 -7.59
N ARG A 332 9.26 -39.15 -6.38
CA ARG A 332 10.19 -40.26 -6.12
C ARG A 332 9.59 -41.64 -6.40
N LYS A 333 8.28 -41.79 -6.24
CA LYS A 333 7.57 -43.07 -6.41
C LYS A 333 7.05 -43.26 -7.83
N MET A 334 6.56 -42.19 -8.44
CA MET A 334 5.77 -42.22 -9.67
C MET A 334 6.43 -41.49 -10.85
N GLY A 335 7.59 -40.87 -10.63
CA GLY A 335 8.28 -40.00 -11.59
C GLY A 335 7.77 -38.56 -11.64
N VAL A 336 6.51 -38.35 -11.25
CA VAL A 336 5.87 -37.04 -11.18
C VAL A 336 5.01 -36.93 -9.93
N GLY A 337 5.00 -35.75 -9.32
CA GLY A 337 4.12 -35.40 -8.22
C GLY A 337 3.52 -34.03 -8.44
N VAL A 338 2.21 -33.92 -8.36
CA VAL A 338 1.46 -32.68 -8.57
C VAL A 338 0.56 -32.42 -7.39
N VAL A 339 0.59 -31.20 -6.85
CA VAL A 339 -0.30 -30.79 -5.75
C VAL A 339 -0.93 -29.44 -6.10
N ALA A 340 -2.24 -29.43 -6.28
CA ALA A 340 -3.03 -28.20 -6.33
C ALA A 340 -3.43 -27.81 -4.90
N ILE A 341 -3.48 -26.51 -4.60
CA ILE A 341 -3.70 -25.98 -3.26
C ILE A 341 -4.93 -25.08 -3.29
N ARG A 342 -5.80 -25.20 -2.28
CA ARG A 342 -6.93 -24.29 -2.01
C ARG A 342 -6.89 -23.79 -0.58
N ASN A 343 -7.69 -22.76 -0.28
CA ASN A 343 -7.80 -22.15 1.05
C ASN A 343 -6.42 -21.76 1.59
N SER A 344 -5.57 -21.22 0.72
CA SER A 344 -4.24 -20.72 1.07
C SER A 344 -4.26 -19.20 1.14
N SER A 345 -3.07 -18.60 1.25
CA SER A 345 -2.88 -17.16 1.28
C SER A 345 -1.61 -16.77 0.51
N HIS A 346 -1.20 -15.51 0.61
CA HIS A 346 0.00 -15.02 -0.06
C HIS A 346 1.25 -15.79 0.42
N PHE A 347 2.05 -16.29 -0.53
CA PHE A 347 3.16 -17.19 -0.24
C PHE A 347 4.57 -16.56 -0.44
N GLY A 348 4.67 -15.26 -0.66
CA GLY A 348 5.97 -14.63 -0.97
C GLY A 348 6.49 -14.98 -2.37
N ALA A 349 7.81 -15.20 -2.48
CA ALA A 349 8.45 -15.51 -3.77
C ALA A 349 8.22 -16.97 -4.16
N ALA A 350 7.65 -17.21 -5.34
CA ALA A 350 7.34 -18.55 -5.85
C ALA A 350 8.62 -19.40 -6.03
N GLY A 351 9.76 -18.74 -6.32
CA GLY A 351 11.07 -19.36 -6.45
C GLY A 351 11.53 -20.13 -5.22
N ALA A 352 11.06 -19.79 -4.02
CA ALA A 352 11.41 -20.49 -2.79
C ALA A 352 11.02 -21.99 -2.85
N TYR A 353 9.84 -22.28 -3.39
CA TYR A 353 9.27 -23.63 -3.44
C TYR A 353 9.81 -24.44 -4.61
N ALA A 354 9.94 -23.81 -5.79
CA ALA A 354 10.59 -24.42 -6.94
C ALA A 354 12.03 -24.81 -6.61
N LYS A 355 12.78 -23.89 -5.96
CA LYS A 355 14.14 -24.16 -5.46
C LYS A 355 14.19 -25.34 -4.50
N ALA A 356 13.26 -25.45 -3.54
CA ALA A 356 13.23 -26.56 -2.60
C ALA A 356 13.08 -27.93 -3.30
N ILE A 357 12.28 -27.99 -4.37
CA ILE A 357 12.13 -29.19 -5.21
C ILE A 357 13.43 -29.48 -5.96
N ALA A 358 14.06 -28.45 -6.53
CA ALA A 358 15.34 -28.59 -7.21
C ALA A 358 16.47 -29.05 -6.28
N GLU A 359 16.48 -28.59 -5.02
CA GLU A 359 17.42 -29.04 -3.99
C GLU A 359 17.19 -30.49 -3.54
N ALA A 360 15.96 -31.00 -3.69
CA ALA A 360 15.68 -32.43 -3.58
C ALA A 360 16.13 -33.24 -4.82
N GLY A 361 16.83 -32.58 -5.75
CA GLY A 361 17.41 -33.17 -6.93
C GLY A 361 16.43 -33.34 -8.09
N MET A 362 15.37 -32.53 -8.14
CA MET A 362 14.30 -32.67 -9.13
C MET A 362 14.22 -31.44 -10.06
N ALA A 363 13.28 -31.46 -10.99
CA ALA A 363 12.77 -30.22 -11.60
C ALA A 363 11.47 -29.83 -10.91
N GLY A 364 11.32 -28.55 -10.55
CA GLY A 364 10.18 -28.04 -9.81
C GLY A 364 9.51 -26.87 -10.53
N LEU A 365 8.18 -26.88 -10.60
CA LEU A 365 7.35 -25.76 -11.03
C LEU A 365 6.46 -25.34 -9.85
N CYS A 366 6.38 -24.03 -9.58
CA CYS A 366 5.46 -23.45 -8.62
C CYS A 366 4.79 -22.22 -9.23
N VAL A 367 3.46 -22.14 -9.11
CA VAL A 367 2.65 -21.02 -9.60
C VAL A 367 1.55 -20.68 -8.60
N CYS A 368 1.08 -19.44 -8.63
CA CYS A 368 -0.13 -18.99 -7.92
C CYS A 368 -0.86 -17.91 -8.72
N ASN A 369 -2.08 -17.58 -8.32
CA ASN A 369 -2.74 -16.33 -8.73
C ASN A 369 -2.74 -15.30 -7.59
N SER A 370 -3.28 -14.09 -7.83
CA SER A 370 -3.44 -13.04 -6.81
C SER A 370 -4.66 -12.18 -7.11
N ASP A 371 -5.01 -11.24 -6.21
CA ASP A 371 -5.96 -10.17 -6.52
C ASP A 371 -5.51 -9.39 -7.78
N PRO A 372 -6.45 -8.78 -8.54
CA PRO A 372 -6.19 -8.37 -9.90
C PRO A 372 -5.38 -7.06 -9.94
N PHE A 373 -4.29 -7.08 -10.71
CA PHE A 373 -3.39 -5.93 -10.94
C PHE A 373 -3.11 -5.66 -12.42
N VAL A 374 -3.18 -6.68 -13.27
CA VAL A 374 -2.66 -6.67 -14.64
C VAL A 374 -3.83 -6.68 -15.62
N ARG A 375 -3.80 -5.79 -16.61
CA ARG A 375 -4.79 -5.81 -17.70
C ARG A 375 -4.52 -6.92 -18.71
N LEU A 376 -5.54 -7.25 -19.50
CA LEU A 376 -5.34 -8.01 -20.74
C LEU A 376 -4.68 -7.13 -21.81
N HIS A 377 -4.13 -7.75 -22.85
CA HIS A 377 -3.63 -7.02 -24.02
C HIS A 377 -4.78 -6.27 -24.71
N GLY A 378 -4.62 -4.95 -24.85
CA GLY A 378 -5.68 -4.06 -25.32
C GLY A 378 -6.84 -3.83 -24.33
N GLY A 379 -6.75 -4.36 -23.11
CA GLY A 379 -7.76 -4.17 -22.07
C GLY A 379 -7.62 -2.83 -21.32
N ALA A 380 -8.68 -2.45 -20.63
CA ALA A 380 -8.76 -1.24 -19.79
C ALA A 380 -9.30 -1.54 -18.38
N GLU A 381 -9.13 -2.78 -17.92
CA GLU A 381 -9.48 -3.20 -16.56
C GLU A 381 -8.41 -4.12 -15.98
N ARG A 382 -8.22 -4.08 -14.66
CA ARG A 382 -7.41 -5.09 -13.96
C ARG A 382 -8.12 -6.44 -14.07
N PHE A 383 -7.41 -7.46 -14.55
CA PHE A 383 -7.98 -8.76 -14.86
C PHE A 383 -7.25 -9.89 -14.13
N HIS A 384 -5.99 -10.12 -14.46
CA HIS A 384 -5.15 -11.11 -13.76
C HIS A 384 -4.47 -10.46 -12.56
N GLY A 385 -4.13 -11.28 -11.58
CA GLY A 385 -3.05 -10.97 -10.65
C GLY A 385 -1.70 -10.83 -11.37
N THR A 386 -0.63 -10.62 -10.61
CA THR A 386 0.73 -10.66 -11.19
C THR A 386 1.17 -12.09 -11.55
N ASN A 387 0.40 -13.09 -11.14
CA ASN A 387 0.42 -14.51 -11.55
C ASN A 387 1.83 -15.02 -11.85
N PRO A 388 2.65 -15.28 -10.81
CA PRO A 388 4.04 -15.66 -11.00
C PRO A 388 4.20 -17.08 -11.55
N ILE A 389 5.32 -17.28 -12.24
CA ILE A 389 5.82 -18.58 -12.68
C ILE A 389 7.23 -18.76 -12.14
N ALA A 390 7.40 -19.77 -11.29
CA ALA A 390 8.71 -20.20 -10.83
C ALA A 390 9.03 -21.61 -11.33
N PHE A 391 10.18 -21.78 -11.97
CA PHE A 391 10.73 -23.07 -12.34
C PHE A 391 12.18 -23.18 -11.85
N ALA A 392 12.53 -24.33 -11.29
CA ALA A 392 13.91 -24.62 -10.91
C ALA A 392 14.33 -26.03 -11.29
N ALA A 393 15.62 -26.21 -11.56
CA ALA A 393 16.21 -27.50 -11.92
C ALA A 393 17.54 -27.73 -11.20
N SER A 394 17.72 -28.95 -10.65
CA SER A 394 18.99 -29.38 -10.09
C SER A 394 20.10 -29.34 -11.14
N ALA A 395 21.24 -28.76 -10.76
CA ALA A 395 22.48 -28.82 -11.51
C ALA A 395 23.51 -29.77 -10.87
N GLY A 396 23.13 -30.51 -9.82
CA GLY A 396 23.99 -31.41 -9.04
C GLY A 396 24.26 -30.92 -7.61
N PRO A 397 24.77 -31.81 -6.74
CA PRO A 397 25.28 -31.41 -5.43
C PRO A 397 26.46 -30.44 -5.65
N ASP A 398 26.49 -29.33 -4.91
CA ASP A 398 27.50 -28.25 -5.00
C ASP A 398 27.33 -27.25 -6.16
N GLU A 399 26.31 -27.40 -6.99
CA GLU A 399 26.00 -26.44 -8.06
C GLU A 399 24.75 -25.62 -7.70
N PRO A 400 24.77 -24.29 -7.89
CA PRO A 400 23.55 -23.49 -7.78
C PRO A 400 22.49 -24.03 -8.75
N VAL A 401 21.26 -24.20 -8.25
CA VAL A 401 20.13 -24.61 -9.10
C VAL A 401 19.92 -23.57 -10.21
N TRP A 402 19.47 -24.03 -11.37
CA TRP A 402 18.94 -23.09 -12.36
C TRP A 402 17.57 -22.63 -11.86
N LEU A 403 17.38 -21.33 -11.58
CA LEU A 403 16.16 -20.79 -10.96
C LEU A 403 15.60 -19.63 -11.77
N PHE A 404 14.40 -19.82 -12.30
CA PHE A 404 13.62 -18.78 -12.94
C PHE A 404 12.41 -18.47 -12.09
N ASP A 405 12.26 -17.21 -11.65
CA ASP A 405 11.11 -16.73 -10.88
C ASP A 405 10.70 -15.36 -11.41
N MET A 406 9.52 -15.28 -12.02
CA MET A 406 9.01 -14.06 -12.65
C MET A 406 7.52 -13.86 -12.39
N ALA A 407 7.09 -12.60 -12.29
CA ALA A 407 5.70 -12.23 -12.53
C ALA A 407 5.39 -12.26 -14.03
N THR A 408 4.15 -12.52 -14.42
CA THR A 408 3.71 -12.49 -15.84
C THR A 408 3.39 -11.07 -16.35
N SER A 409 3.41 -10.08 -15.45
CA SER A 409 3.46 -8.66 -15.78
C SER A 409 4.86 -8.20 -16.16
N ALA A 410 4.96 -7.10 -16.92
CA ALA A 410 6.25 -6.57 -17.36
C ALA A 410 7.11 -6.07 -16.18
N ILE A 411 6.47 -5.50 -15.15
CA ILE A 411 7.09 -5.14 -13.87
C ILE A 411 6.15 -5.50 -12.72
N PRO A 412 6.69 -5.82 -11.53
CA PRO A 412 5.86 -5.98 -10.33
C PRO A 412 5.38 -4.61 -9.79
N PHE A 413 4.24 -4.60 -9.09
CA PHE A 413 3.57 -3.37 -8.62
C PHE A 413 4.43 -2.53 -7.66
N ASN A 414 5.30 -3.18 -6.87
CA ASN A 414 6.25 -2.50 -5.99
C ASN A 414 7.22 -1.57 -6.76
N LYS A 415 7.55 -1.85 -8.03
CA LYS A 415 8.36 -0.95 -8.87
C LYS A 415 7.62 0.34 -9.18
N VAL A 416 6.29 0.28 -9.32
CA VAL A 416 5.44 1.46 -9.46
C VAL A 416 5.46 2.29 -8.19
N GLN A 417 5.29 1.65 -7.03
CA GLN A 417 5.34 2.33 -5.72
C GLN A 417 6.71 2.98 -5.48
N LEU A 418 7.80 2.28 -5.80
CA LEU A 418 9.16 2.81 -5.67
C LEU A 418 9.38 4.01 -6.59
N ALA A 419 9.00 3.90 -7.87
CA ALA A 419 9.12 5.01 -8.81
C ALA A 419 8.31 6.23 -8.35
N ARG A 420 7.09 6.02 -7.82
CA ARG A 420 6.27 7.08 -7.23
C ARG A 420 6.97 7.75 -6.05
N SER A 421 7.57 6.97 -5.15
CA SER A 421 8.27 7.48 -3.97
C SER A 421 9.54 8.25 -4.32
N LEU A 422 10.24 7.86 -5.39
CA LEU A 422 11.50 8.47 -5.81
C LEU A 422 11.32 9.57 -6.88
N GLY A 423 10.09 9.84 -7.31
CA GLY A 423 9.81 10.78 -8.41
C GLY A 423 10.40 10.34 -9.76
N LEU A 424 10.57 9.02 -9.97
CA LEU A 424 11.12 8.45 -11.20
C LEU A 424 10.02 8.06 -12.18
N THR A 425 10.34 8.06 -13.47
CA THR A 425 9.45 7.54 -14.51
C THR A 425 9.51 6.02 -14.59
N LEU A 426 8.38 5.39 -14.94
CA LEU A 426 8.32 3.97 -15.26
C LEU A 426 8.88 3.71 -16.67
N PRO A 427 9.43 2.51 -16.92
CA PRO A 427 9.76 2.10 -18.28
C PRO A 427 8.49 2.07 -19.16
N PRO A 428 8.58 2.47 -20.44
CA PRO A 428 7.45 2.41 -21.36
C PRO A 428 6.83 1.01 -21.47
N GLY A 429 5.51 0.95 -21.67
CA GLY A 429 4.79 -0.31 -21.89
C GLY A 429 4.68 -1.23 -20.67
N THR A 430 4.90 -0.71 -19.46
CA THR A 430 4.88 -1.51 -18.22
C THR A 430 3.65 -1.28 -17.34
N ALA A 431 2.95 -0.17 -17.55
CA ALA A 431 1.78 0.25 -16.78
C ALA A 431 0.84 1.08 -17.65
N SER A 432 -0.42 1.14 -17.25
CA SER A 432 -1.48 1.88 -17.93
C SER A 432 -2.36 2.64 -16.94
N ASP A 433 -3.00 3.70 -17.43
CA ASP A 433 -3.96 4.50 -16.68
C ASP A 433 -5.36 3.85 -16.62
N VAL A 434 -6.35 4.62 -16.15
CA VAL A 434 -7.75 4.15 -16.00
C VAL A 434 -8.41 3.76 -17.32
N ASP A 435 -7.97 4.34 -18.44
CA ASP A 435 -8.53 4.10 -19.77
C ASP A 435 -7.79 2.96 -20.50
N GLY A 436 -6.81 2.34 -19.85
CA GLY A 436 -5.97 1.28 -20.43
C GLY A 436 -4.88 1.80 -21.36
N ILE A 437 -4.62 3.11 -21.36
CA ILE A 437 -3.58 3.75 -22.16
C ILE A 437 -2.26 3.69 -21.39
N ASP A 438 -1.18 3.27 -22.06
CA ASP A 438 0.13 3.11 -21.42
C ASP A 438 0.68 4.45 -20.89
N THR A 439 1.23 4.41 -19.69
CA THR A 439 1.77 5.58 -18.99
C THR A 439 3.14 5.28 -18.38
N THR A 440 4.03 6.27 -18.44
CA THR A 440 5.32 6.26 -17.73
C THR A 440 5.26 7.03 -16.42
N ALA A 441 4.15 7.73 -16.14
CA ALA A 441 3.97 8.47 -14.90
C ALA A 441 3.44 7.52 -13.81
N PRO A 442 4.22 7.20 -12.76
CA PRO A 442 3.77 6.26 -11.73
C PRO A 442 2.56 6.78 -10.94
N ALA A 443 2.31 8.09 -10.93
CA ALA A 443 1.11 8.70 -10.34
C ALA A 443 -0.19 8.35 -11.11
N HIS A 444 -0.08 8.12 -12.42
CA HIS A 444 -1.23 7.80 -13.28
C HIS A 444 -1.43 6.29 -13.47
N CYS A 445 -0.49 5.45 -13.01
CA CYS A 445 -0.61 4.00 -13.10
C CYS A 445 -1.81 3.50 -12.29
N GLU A 446 -2.81 2.97 -12.99
CA GLU A 446 -3.97 2.29 -12.41
C GLU A 446 -3.91 0.78 -12.64
N MET A 447 -3.19 0.28 -13.65
CA MET A 447 -3.02 -1.16 -13.90
C MET A 447 -1.64 -1.47 -14.48
N LEU A 448 -1.14 -2.67 -14.25
CA LEU A 448 0.10 -3.16 -14.85
C LEU A 448 -0.16 -3.71 -16.25
N ALA A 449 0.83 -3.60 -17.14
CA ALA A 449 0.80 -4.21 -18.45
C ALA A 449 1.36 -5.65 -18.41
N PRO A 450 0.81 -6.58 -19.21
CA PRO A 450 1.35 -7.93 -19.35
C PRO A 450 2.73 -7.89 -20.03
N LEU A 451 3.61 -8.84 -19.71
CA LEU A 451 4.93 -8.95 -20.35
C LEU A 451 4.79 -9.08 -21.88
N GLY A 452 5.59 -8.29 -22.62
CA GLY A 452 5.73 -8.42 -24.07
C GLY A 452 5.49 -7.15 -24.88
N GLY A 453 5.12 -6.02 -24.24
CA GLY A 453 4.90 -4.74 -24.92
C GLY A 453 3.82 -4.85 -25.99
N ASP A 454 4.17 -4.53 -27.25
CA ASP A 454 3.29 -4.71 -28.42
C ASP A 454 2.81 -6.15 -28.59
N PHE A 455 3.57 -7.13 -28.09
CA PHE A 455 3.21 -8.55 -28.06
C PHE A 455 2.68 -9.00 -26.70
N GLY A 456 2.15 -8.08 -25.90
CA GLY A 456 1.67 -8.31 -24.54
C GLY A 456 0.57 -9.36 -24.42
N TYR A 457 -0.09 -9.75 -25.52
CA TYR A 457 -0.99 -10.90 -25.55
C TYR A 457 -0.29 -12.21 -25.17
N LYS A 458 1.03 -12.31 -25.37
CA LYS A 458 1.84 -13.45 -24.90
C LYS A 458 1.94 -13.45 -23.37
N GLY A 459 2.26 -12.32 -22.74
CA GLY A 459 2.27 -12.21 -21.28
C GLY A 459 0.90 -12.43 -20.65
N ALA A 460 -0.17 -11.93 -21.29
CA ALA A 460 -1.53 -12.18 -20.84
C ALA A 460 -1.92 -13.67 -20.97
N GLY A 461 -1.50 -14.34 -22.05
CA GLY A 461 -1.66 -15.78 -22.20
C GLY A 461 -0.84 -16.59 -21.20
N LEU A 462 0.40 -16.16 -20.91
CA LEU A 462 1.23 -16.75 -19.86
C LEU A 462 0.59 -16.60 -18.47
N ALA A 463 0.00 -15.45 -18.15
CA ALA A 463 -0.72 -15.22 -16.89
C ALA A 463 -1.92 -16.15 -16.69
N GLY A 464 -2.53 -16.61 -17.80
CA GLY A 464 -3.61 -17.60 -17.77
C GLY A 464 -3.15 -18.99 -17.31
N ILE A 465 -1.86 -19.35 -17.45
CA ILE A 465 -1.36 -20.65 -17.01
C ILE A 465 -1.38 -20.77 -15.47
N PRO A 466 -0.75 -19.86 -14.70
CA PRO A 466 -0.94 -19.82 -13.24
C PRO A 466 -2.39 -19.69 -12.82
N GLU A 467 -3.20 -18.89 -13.53
CA GLU A 467 -4.62 -18.73 -13.22
C GLU A 467 -5.34 -20.08 -13.23
N ILE A 468 -5.23 -20.82 -14.34
CA ILE A 468 -5.90 -22.12 -14.50
C ILE A 468 -5.36 -23.14 -13.50
N LEU A 469 -4.03 -23.26 -13.38
CA LEU A 469 -3.41 -24.27 -12.51
C LEU A 469 -3.71 -24.03 -11.03
N SER A 470 -3.82 -22.77 -10.62
CA SER A 470 -4.06 -22.40 -9.22
C SER A 470 -5.54 -22.43 -8.84
N THR A 471 -6.46 -22.44 -9.81
CA THR A 471 -7.91 -22.32 -9.55
C THR A 471 -8.68 -23.56 -10.02
N ALA A 472 -8.64 -23.89 -11.31
CA ALA A 472 -9.48 -24.91 -11.92
C ALA A 472 -9.23 -26.32 -11.37
N LEU A 473 -8.05 -26.57 -10.79
CA LEU A 473 -7.67 -27.87 -10.21
C LEU A 473 -7.99 -28.01 -8.72
N SER A 474 -8.28 -26.91 -8.02
CA SER A 474 -8.50 -26.89 -6.57
C SER A 474 -9.82 -26.22 -6.15
N ASP A 475 -10.55 -25.64 -7.10
CA ASP A 475 -11.75 -24.82 -6.87
C ASP A 475 -11.44 -23.61 -5.96
N ALA A 476 -10.25 -23.04 -6.13
CA ALA A 476 -9.87 -21.76 -5.54
C ALA A 476 -10.37 -20.59 -6.43
N PRO A 477 -10.63 -19.40 -5.86
CA PRO A 477 -11.15 -18.24 -6.57
C PRO A 477 -10.22 -17.74 -7.68
N LEU A 478 -10.81 -17.26 -8.75
CA LEU A 478 -10.12 -16.51 -9.82
C LEU A 478 -9.55 -15.20 -9.28
N SER A 479 -8.55 -14.63 -9.95
CA SER A 479 -7.92 -13.36 -9.58
C SER A 479 -8.95 -12.27 -9.28
N ARG A 480 -10.00 -12.15 -10.11
CA ARG A 480 -11.08 -11.14 -9.96
C ARG A 480 -11.99 -11.37 -8.74
N GLU A 481 -11.96 -12.56 -8.18
CA GLU A 481 -12.78 -12.99 -7.04
C GLU A 481 -11.98 -12.94 -5.72
N ILE A 482 -10.65 -12.85 -5.80
CA ILE A 482 -9.77 -12.75 -4.64
C ILE A 482 -9.87 -11.34 -4.04
N ALA A 483 -10.12 -11.28 -2.72
CA ALA A 483 -10.11 -10.02 -1.97
C ALA A 483 -8.71 -9.36 -2.01
N PRO A 484 -8.62 -8.01 -1.99
CA PRO A 484 -7.34 -7.31 -2.03
C PRO A 484 -6.35 -7.77 -0.95
N MET A 485 -5.06 -7.80 -1.28
CA MET A 485 -4.04 -8.15 -0.27
C MET A 485 -3.94 -7.10 0.83
N ILE A 486 -3.97 -5.82 0.45
CA ILE A 486 -3.95 -4.67 1.36
C ILE A 486 -5.37 -4.14 1.47
N SER A 487 -5.98 -4.34 2.65
CA SER A 487 -7.34 -3.94 2.98
C SER A 487 -7.48 -3.68 4.48
N ASP A 488 -8.51 -2.93 4.87
CA ASP A 488 -8.86 -2.75 6.28
C ASP A 488 -9.34 -4.07 6.91
N ASP A 489 -9.97 -4.93 6.09
CA ASP A 489 -10.31 -6.31 6.44
C ASP A 489 -9.04 -7.17 6.45
N MET A 490 -8.65 -7.58 7.66
CA MET A 490 -7.61 -8.58 7.92
C MET A 490 -8.16 -9.72 8.78
N GLU A 491 -9.46 -9.94 8.75
CA GLU A 491 -10.15 -11.01 9.48
C GLU A 491 -10.63 -12.10 8.50
N THR A 492 -11.12 -11.72 7.33
CA THR A 492 -11.65 -12.66 6.33
C THR A 492 -10.52 -13.33 5.55
N PRO A 493 -10.41 -14.68 5.56
CA PRO A 493 -9.47 -15.41 4.72
C PRO A 493 -9.70 -15.18 3.23
N ARG A 494 -8.61 -15.16 2.46
CA ARG A 494 -8.66 -14.84 1.01
C ARG A 494 -8.93 -16.06 0.13
N GLY A 495 -8.80 -17.27 0.69
CA GLY A 495 -9.06 -18.52 -0.01
C GLY A 495 -8.13 -18.82 -1.19
N MET A 496 -6.94 -18.21 -1.27
CA MET A 496 -6.10 -18.21 -2.47
C MET A 496 -5.69 -19.61 -2.93
N GLY A 497 -5.45 -19.74 -4.24
CA GLY A 497 -4.99 -20.97 -4.88
C GLY A 497 -3.50 -20.93 -5.23
N ALA A 498 -2.90 -22.11 -5.30
CA ALA A 498 -1.54 -22.31 -5.80
C ALA A 498 -1.36 -23.72 -6.37
N PHE A 499 -0.25 -23.95 -7.06
CA PHE A 499 0.03 -25.25 -7.68
C PHE A 499 1.53 -25.54 -7.65
N VAL A 500 1.86 -26.79 -7.35
CA VAL A 500 3.23 -27.30 -7.28
C VAL A 500 3.36 -28.58 -8.10
N LEU A 501 4.44 -28.68 -8.87
CA LEU A 501 4.79 -29.87 -9.64
C LEU A 501 6.27 -30.21 -9.45
N ALA A 502 6.55 -31.48 -9.21
CA ALA A 502 7.89 -32.05 -9.13
C ALA A 502 8.06 -33.16 -10.17
N LEU A 503 9.19 -33.17 -10.87
CA LEU A 503 9.58 -34.21 -11.82
C LEU A 503 10.87 -34.84 -11.34
N ASP A 504 10.87 -36.16 -11.15
CA ASP A 504 12.08 -36.91 -10.81
C ASP A 504 12.84 -37.29 -12.09
N PRO A 505 14.07 -36.78 -12.30
CA PRO A 505 14.90 -37.15 -13.44
C PRO A 505 15.14 -38.67 -13.59
N GLU A 506 15.08 -39.43 -12.49
CA GLU A 506 15.26 -40.89 -12.51
C GLU A 506 14.14 -41.62 -13.25
N ALA A 507 12.95 -41.01 -13.40
CA ALA A 507 11.88 -41.56 -14.20
C ALA A 507 12.06 -41.34 -15.71
N PHE A 508 13.09 -40.59 -16.11
CA PHE A 508 13.41 -40.28 -17.51
C PHE A 508 14.76 -40.90 -17.89
N MET A 509 15.72 -40.09 -18.34
CA MET A 509 17.05 -40.53 -18.75
C MET A 509 18.05 -40.63 -17.59
N GLY A 510 17.61 -40.40 -16.35
CA GLY A 510 18.43 -40.45 -15.15
C GLY A 510 19.03 -39.09 -14.76
N ARG A 511 19.27 -38.96 -13.45
CA ARG A 511 19.76 -37.73 -12.80
C ARG A 511 21.06 -37.19 -13.37
N ALA A 512 22.05 -38.06 -13.58
CA ALA A 512 23.37 -37.64 -14.06
C ALA A 512 23.30 -36.96 -15.44
N ILE A 513 22.45 -37.47 -16.34
CA ILE A 513 22.24 -36.88 -17.67
C ILE A 513 21.52 -35.54 -17.54
N PHE A 514 20.44 -35.50 -16.74
CA PHE A 514 19.68 -34.28 -16.50
C PHE A 514 20.57 -33.14 -15.99
N GLU A 515 21.29 -33.36 -14.89
CA GLU A 515 22.16 -32.34 -14.29
C GLU A 515 23.29 -31.92 -15.22
N GLY A 516 23.86 -32.86 -16.00
CA GLY A 516 24.85 -32.56 -17.03
C GLY A 516 24.31 -31.67 -18.16
N VAL A 517 23.05 -31.85 -18.56
CA VAL A 517 22.38 -30.99 -19.53
C VAL A 517 22.14 -29.60 -18.96
N ILE A 518 21.66 -29.50 -17.72
CA ILE A 518 21.42 -28.20 -17.06
C ILE A 518 22.73 -27.40 -16.94
N ARG A 519 23.83 -28.03 -16.51
CA ARG A 519 25.15 -27.39 -16.47
C ARG A 519 25.59 -26.90 -17.84
N ARG A 520 25.57 -27.77 -18.86
CA ARG A 520 25.95 -27.40 -20.23
C ARG A 520 25.11 -26.27 -20.81
N TYR A 521 23.80 -26.25 -20.55
CA TYR A 521 22.91 -25.18 -20.99
C TYR A 521 23.24 -23.85 -20.31
N ARG A 522 23.35 -23.85 -18.99
CA ARG A 522 23.72 -22.67 -18.18
C ARG A 522 25.08 -22.11 -18.60
N ASP A 523 26.08 -22.96 -18.75
CA ASP A 523 27.43 -22.55 -19.12
C ASP A 523 27.47 -22.02 -20.56
N GLY A 524 26.66 -22.60 -21.45
CA GLY A 524 26.44 -22.09 -22.81
C GLY A 524 25.82 -20.69 -22.83
N ILE A 525 24.85 -20.39 -21.95
CA ILE A 525 24.30 -19.03 -21.80
C ILE A 525 25.40 -18.06 -21.38
N ARG A 526 26.15 -18.40 -20.33
CA ARG A 526 27.21 -17.54 -19.77
C ARG A 526 28.37 -17.30 -20.73
N ALA A 527 28.65 -18.25 -21.62
CA ALA A 527 29.67 -18.14 -22.66
C ALA A 527 29.19 -17.40 -23.92
N SER A 528 27.90 -17.08 -24.04
CA SER A 528 27.37 -16.34 -25.19
C SER A 528 27.95 -14.94 -25.27
N ALA A 529 28.19 -14.46 -26.49
CA ALA A 529 28.58 -13.08 -26.72
C ALA A 529 27.48 -12.12 -26.19
N ALA A 530 27.90 -11.10 -25.45
CA ALA A 530 27.03 -10.02 -25.00
C ALA A 530 27.08 -8.83 -25.96
N ALA A 531 26.02 -8.01 -25.96
CA ALA A 531 26.02 -6.73 -26.66
C ALA A 531 27.01 -5.75 -26.00
N PRO A 532 27.45 -4.69 -26.70
CA PRO A 532 28.33 -3.69 -26.10
C PRO A 532 27.71 -3.06 -24.85
N SER A 533 28.42 -3.09 -23.73
CA SER A 533 27.99 -2.59 -22.40
C SER A 533 26.97 -3.46 -21.65
N ASP A 534 26.63 -4.64 -22.17
CA ASP A 534 25.75 -5.61 -21.50
C ASP A 534 26.51 -6.86 -21.04
N SER A 535 25.86 -7.63 -20.17
CA SER A 535 26.31 -8.96 -19.76
C SER A 535 25.17 -9.97 -19.89
N VAL A 536 25.48 -11.16 -20.42
CA VAL A 536 24.55 -12.30 -20.41
C VAL A 536 24.55 -12.98 -19.05
N MET A 537 23.41 -13.49 -18.63
CA MET A 537 23.26 -14.20 -17.36
C MET A 537 22.24 -15.33 -17.50
N ALA A 538 22.46 -16.44 -16.79
CA ALA A 538 21.44 -17.47 -16.65
C ALA A 538 20.43 -17.08 -15.57
N ALA A 539 19.27 -17.72 -15.58
CA ALA A 539 18.26 -17.52 -14.55
C ALA A 539 18.82 -17.90 -13.17
N GLY A 540 18.72 -16.98 -12.21
CA GLY A 540 19.24 -17.11 -10.86
C GLY A 540 20.61 -16.48 -10.63
N ASP A 541 21.41 -16.21 -11.68
CA ASP A 541 22.79 -15.70 -11.52
C ASP A 541 22.84 -14.37 -10.74
N ARG A 542 21.91 -13.45 -11.04
CA ARG A 542 21.79 -12.18 -10.32
C ARG A 542 21.43 -12.40 -8.85
N GLU A 543 20.50 -13.30 -8.60
CA GLU A 543 20.01 -13.65 -7.26
C GLU A 543 21.08 -14.36 -6.42
N TRP A 544 21.91 -15.22 -7.01
CA TRP A 544 23.02 -15.88 -6.32
C TRP A 544 24.11 -14.90 -5.91
N ALA A 545 24.51 -14.00 -6.82
CA ALA A 545 25.48 -12.94 -6.52
C ALA A 545 24.97 -12.00 -5.42
N GLU A 546 23.67 -11.68 -5.44
CA GLU A 546 23.00 -10.91 -4.39
C GLU A 546 23.01 -11.63 -3.05
N ALA A 547 22.69 -12.93 -3.04
CA ALA A 547 22.70 -13.76 -1.85
C ALA A 547 24.08 -13.81 -1.20
N ASP A 548 25.14 -14.01 -2.00
CA ASP A 548 26.51 -14.03 -1.48
C ASP A 548 26.91 -12.67 -0.89
N ARG A 549 26.48 -11.56 -1.51
CA ARG A 549 26.70 -10.23 -0.94
C ARG A 549 25.96 -10.06 0.39
N ARG A 550 24.67 -10.41 0.45
CA ARG A 550 23.84 -10.22 1.65
C ARG A 550 24.20 -11.14 2.81
N ARG A 551 24.74 -12.33 2.54
CA ARG A 551 25.32 -13.19 3.59
C ARG A 551 26.52 -12.53 4.26
N ARG A 552 27.36 -11.80 3.51
CA ARG A 552 28.52 -11.10 4.06
C ARG A 552 28.17 -9.76 4.69
N ASP A 553 27.33 -8.97 4.01
CA ASP A 553 27.13 -7.54 4.32
C ASP A 553 25.84 -7.25 5.11
N GLY A 554 25.01 -8.28 5.34
CA GLY A 554 23.70 -8.17 5.96
C GLY A 554 22.58 -7.73 5.00
N LEU A 555 21.35 -7.87 5.48
CA LEU A 555 20.12 -7.39 4.83
C LEU A 555 19.95 -5.89 5.06
N VAL A 556 19.45 -5.16 4.06
CA VAL A 556 19.16 -3.73 4.18
C VAL A 556 17.66 -3.53 4.34
N LEU A 557 17.24 -3.05 5.52
CA LEU A 557 15.85 -2.71 5.82
C LEU A 557 15.64 -1.20 5.76
N ASP A 558 14.52 -0.78 5.20
CA ASP A 558 14.05 0.60 5.34
C ASP A 558 13.54 0.85 6.75
N GLN A 559 13.66 2.09 7.21
CA GLN A 559 13.29 2.47 8.57
C GLN A 559 11.79 2.29 8.85
N THR A 560 10.92 2.36 7.84
CA THR A 560 9.48 2.08 8.01
C THR A 560 9.27 0.63 8.44
N THR A 561 9.95 -0.31 7.79
CA THR A 561 9.95 -1.72 8.18
C THR A 561 10.52 -1.91 9.58
N VAL A 562 11.67 -1.31 9.89
CA VAL A 562 12.27 -1.39 11.24
C VAL A 562 11.32 -0.88 12.30
N THR A 563 10.73 0.29 12.09
CA THR A 563 9.80 0.92 13.05
C THR A 563 8.57 0.05 13.28
N ALA A 564 8.02 -0.57 12.23
CA ALA A 564 6.88 -1.47 12.35
C ALA A 564 7.23 -2.75 13.14
N LEU A 565 8.45 -3.28 12.96
CA LEU A 565 8.93 -4.45 13.70
C LEU A 565 9.23 -4.11 15.16
N ASP A 566 9.86 -2.97 15.43
CA ASP A 566 10.12 -2.48 16.79
C ASP A 566 8.81 -2.23 17.55
N ALA A 567 7.82 -1.59 16.91
CA ALA A 567 6.49 -1.38 17.48
C ALA A 567 5.75 -2.71 17.75
N PHE A 568 5.95 -3.71 16.90
CA PHE A 568 5.39 -5.05 17.15
C PHE A 568 6.05 -5.71 18.37
N ALA A 569 7.37 -5.61 18.50
CA ALA A 569 8.13 -6.18 19.62
C ALA A 569 7.82 -5.48 20.95
N GLU A 570 7.41 -4.21 20.94
CA GLU A 570 7.11 -3.48 22.17
C GLU A 570 6.04 -4.20 23.04
N GLY A 571 6.40 -4.47 24.29
CA GLY A 571 5.52 -5.17 25.24
C GLY A 571 5.36 -6.68 25.02
N ARG A 572 6.02 -7.25 23.99
CA ARG A 572 6.14 -8.70 23.76
C ARG A 572 7.59 -9.06 24.05
N ASP A 573 7.88 -10.12 24.80
CA ASP A 573 9.24 -10.50 25.24
C ASP A 573 10.17 -10.93 24.08
N ILE A 574 10.37 -10.04 23.11
CA ILE A 574 11.08 -10.20 21.85
C ILE A 574 12.24 -9.20 21.89
N PRO A 575 13.49 -9.67 21.97
CA PRO A 575 14.64 -8.79 21.93
C PRO A 575 14.66 -7.96 20.62
N PRO A 576 14.88 -6.63 20.69
CA PRO A 576 14.98 -5.76 19.52
C PRO A 576 16.01 -6.25 18.50
N LEU A 577 15.86 -5.84 17.25
CA LEU A 577 16.79 -6.20 16.17
C LEU A 577 18.20 -5.66 16.44
N ALA A 578 19.18 -6.56 16.55
CA ALA A 578 20.59 -6.18 16.57
C ALA A 578 21.02 -5.73 15.16
N CYS A 579 21.24 -4.42 15.01
CA CYS A 579 21.70 -3.84 13.75
C CYS A 579 23.24 -3.80 13.72
N LEU A 580 23.82 -3.98 12.54
CA LEU A 580 25.23 -3.66 12.30
C LEU A 580 25.41 -2.14 12.39
N GLU A 581 26.49 -1.68 13.00
CA GLU A 581 26.82 -0.24 13.07
C GLU A 581 26.81 0.37 11.65
N GLU A 582 26.27 1.59 11.52
CA GLU A 582 26.27 2.31 10.25
C GLU A 582 27.72 2.50 9.78
N ALA A 583 28.14 1.72 8.77
CA ALA A 583 29.36 2.03 8.05
C ALA A 583 29.16 3.40 7.40
N ALA A 584 29.93 4.39 7.85
CA ALA A 584 29.97 5.72 7.26
C ALA A 584 30.05 5.60 5.73
N GLU A 585 29.11 6.24 5.02
CA GLU A 585 29.07 6.26 3.56
C GLU A 585 30.46 6.60 3.02
N ARG A 586 31.03 5.71 2.19
CA ARG A 586 32.24 5.97 1.39
C ARG A 586 31.84 6.18 -0.06
#